data_AF-A0A1F6LC18-F1
#
_entry.id   AF-A0A1F6LC18-F1
#
_cell.length_a   1.000
_cell.length_b   1.000
_cell.length_c   1.000
_cell.angle_alpha   90.00
_cell.angle_beta   90.00
_cell.angle_gamma   90.00
#
_symmetry.space_group_name_H-M   'P 1'
#
loop_
_entity.id
_entity.type
_entity.pdbx_description
1 polymer ?
#
loop_
_entity_poly.entity_id
_entity_poly.type
_entity_poly.pdbx_seq_one_letter_code
_entity_poly.pdbx_strand_id
1 'polypeptide(L)'
;MPLIPIPAEKDFADVRARLQALEKAYLSRKEDSPWSTVERPDGRLFDELLSLSRDGLKLVQKNREYFLTHHLYDDGMYWYRLFELISASAAGVKRTCAQKAIQPDSVSELIRIVVDMSEYAGAVFCIRGEYSVMIDIHKRNQEALSTLLYAFEDEQYFAAAKTRESEIGLNAIFRADKCTFVELSIRIAKRGIANYERKEKH
;
A
#
# COMPACT_ATOMS: atom_id res chain seq x y z
N MET A 1 -4.84 -26.15 -21.34
CA MET A 1 -4.39 -25.06 -22.25
C MET A 1 -3.30 -24.28 -21.52
N PRO A 2 -2.13 -24.02 -22.13
CA PRO A 2 -1.15 -23.16 -21.51
C PRO A 2 -1.73 -21.75 -21.38
N LEU A 3 -1.70 -21.19 -20.17
CA LEU A 3 -2.07 -19.79 -19.93
C LEU A 3 -1.08 -18.92 -20.68
N ILE A 4 -1.55 -18.20 -21.70
CA ILE A 4 -0.78 -17.14 -22.34
C ILE A 4 -0.52 -16.10 -21.25
N PRO A 5 0.74 -15.79 -20.89
CA PRO A 5 1.01 -14.79 -19.89
C PRO A 5 0.37 -13.48 -20.34
N ILE A 6 -0.42 -12.88 -19.44
CA ILE A 6 -0.97 -11.57 -19.66
C ILE A 6 0.20 -10.62 -19.90
N PRO A 7 0.18 -9.73 -20.92
CA PRO A 7 1.32 -8.90 -21.29
C PRO A 7 1.97 -8.15 -20.12
N ALA A 8 1.17 -7.75 -19.13
CA ALA A 8 1.62 -7.11 -17.90
C ALA A 8 2.47 -8.03 -17.01
N GLU A 9 2.17 -9.33 -16.89
CA GLU A 9 2.85 -10.19 -15.92
C GLU A 9 4.37 -10.34 -16.20
N LYS A 10 4.74 -10.34 -17.50
CA LYS A 10 6.14 -10.40 -17.92
C LYS A 10 6.90 -9.12 -17.57
N ASP A 11 6.26 -7.96 -17.74
CA ASP A 11 6.84 -6.66 -17.41
C ASP A 11 7.19 -6.55 -15.91
N PHE A 12 6.48 -7.28 -15.04
CA PHE A 12 6.69 -7.28 -13.59
C PHE A 12 7.65 -8.37 -13.08
N ALA A 13 8.24 -9.20 -13.94
CA ALA A 13 9.09 -10.33 -13.51
C ALA A 13 10.25 -9.88 -12.61
N ASP A 14 10.97 -8.82 -13.00
CA ASP A 14 12.15 -8.34 -12.27
C ASP A 14 11.79 -7.72 -10.92
N VAL A 15 10.75 -6.87 -10.88
CA VAL A 15 10.30 -6.24 -9.63
C VAL A 15 9.70 -7.27 -8.66
N ARG A 16 9.04 -8.32 -9.17
CA ARG A 16 8.58 -9.46 -8.35
C ARG A 16 9.75 -10.23 -7.74
N ALA A 17 10.79 -10.51 -8.51
CA ALA A 17 11.96 -11.22 -8.00
C ALA A 17 12.65 -10.42 -6.87
N ARG A 18 12.79 -9.10 -7.06
CA ARG A 18 13.34 -8.19 -6.03
C ARG A 18 12.45 -8.13 -4.77
N LEU A 19 11.13 -8.02 -4.94
CA LEU A 19 10.18 -8.05 -3.83
C LEU A 19 10.29 -9.38 -3.04
N GLN A 20 10.34 -10.51 -3.72
CA GLN A 20 10.51 -11.82 -3.08
C GLN A 20 11.82 -11.92 -2.28
N ALA A 21 12.91 -11.36 -2.80
CA ALA A 21 14.17 -11.31 -2.08
C ALA A 21 14.07 -10.42 -0.82
N LEU A 22 13.40 -9.27 -0.93
CA LEU A 22 13.17 -8.36 0.19
C LEU A 22 12.29 -9.00 1.28
N GLU A 23 11.20 -9.66 0.89
CA GLU A 23 10.32 -10.39 1.80
C GLU A 23 11.09 -11.48 2.55
N LYS A 24 11.94 -12.26 1.86
CA LYS A 24 12.79 -13.28 2.52
C LYS A 24 13.76 -12.67 3.55
N ALA A 25 14.21 -11.44 3.32
CA ALA A 25 15.17 -10.78 4.19
C ALA A 25 14.51 -10.16 5.44
N TYR A 26 13.26 -9.69 5.35
CA TYR A 26 12.63 -8.88 6.40
C TYR A 26 11.35 -9.48 7.02
N LEU A 27 10.64 -10.36 6.33
CA LEU A 27 9.44 -10.99 6.88
C LEU A 27 9.81 -12.20 7.73
N SER A 28 9.46 -12.13 9.01
CA SER A 28 9.30 -13.32 9.83
C SER A 28 7.87 -13.85 9.68
N ARG A 29 7.74 -15.09 9.22
CA ARG A 29 6.47 -15.84 9.25
C ARG A 29 6.56 -16.81 10.42
N LYS A 30 5.89 -16.51 11.51
CA LYS A 30 5.70 -17.49 12.58
C LYS A 30 4.68 -18.52 12.09
N GLU A 31 4.96 -19.81 12.26
CA GLU A 31 4.12 -20.92 11.77
C GLU A 31 2.66 -20.81 12.22
N ASP A 32 2.39 -20.17 13.37
CA ASP A 32 1.05 -20.01 13.94
C ASP A 32 0.41 -18.61 13.73
N SER A 33 1.09 -17.68 13.04
CA SER A 33 0.55 -16.34 12.78
C SER A 33 0.06 -16.25 11.33
N PRO A 34 -1.23 -15.94 11.08
CA PRO A 34 -1.69 -15.63 9.74
C PRO A 34 -1.14 -14.29 9.21
N TRP A 35 -0.41 -13.54 10.04
CA TRP A 35 0.12 -12.22 9.74
C TRP A 35 1.63 -12.24 9.57
N SER A 36 2.09 -11.69 8.45
CA SER A 36 3.49 -11.38 8.16
C SER A 36 3.99 -10.29 9.11
N THR A 37 5.11 -10.51 9.80
CA THR A 37 5.71 -9.50 10.70
C THR A 37 7.08 -9.06 10.23
N VAL A 38 7.34 -7.75 10.25
CA VAL A 38 8.69 -7.18 10.09
C VAL A 38 9.26 -6.89 11.48
N GLU A 39 10.34 -7.58 11.85
CA GLU A 39 10.99 -7.40 13.16
C GLU A 39 11.99 -6.25 13.19
N ARG A 40 12.58 -5.94 12.03
CA ARG A 40 13.61 -4.91 11.88
C ARG A 40 13.25 -3.90 10.79
N PRO A 41 12.33 -2.97 11.07
CA PRO A 41 12.00 -1.91 10.12
C PRO A 41 13.08 -0.82 10.17
N ASP A 42 14.05 -0.90 9.27
CA ASP A 42 15.15 0.07 9.15
C ASP A 42 15.05 0.92 7.89
N GLY A 43 15.88 1.98 7.80
CA GLY A 43 15.86 2.90 6.66
C GLY A 43 16.10 2.19 5.33
N ARG A 44 16.97 1.17 5.30
CA ARG A 44 17.25 0.37 4.11
C ARG A 44 16.00 -0.33 3.60
N LEU A 45 15.19 -0.93 4.48
CA LEU A 45 13.91 -1.54 4.08
C LEU A 45 13.01 -0.51 3.39
N PHE A 46 12.87 0.68 3.97
CA PHE A 46 12.00 1.71 3.41
C PHE A 46 12.51 2.25 2.08
N ASP A 47 13.83 2.36 1.89
CA ASP A 47 14.42 2.77 0.62
C ASP A 47 14.19 1.71 -0.48
N GLU A 48 14.31 0.42 -0.14
CA GLU A 48 13.98 -0.68 -1.06
C GLU A 48 12.49 -0.73 -1.39
N LEU A 49 11.62 -0.54 -0.39
CA LEU A 49 10.17 -0.43 -0.60
C LEU A 49 9.82 0.74 -1.51
N LEU A 50 10.46 1.90 -1.32
CA LEU A 50 10.27 3.06 -2.17
C LEU A 50 10.75 2.77 -3.61
N SER A 51 11.93 2.18 -3.78
CA SER A 51 12.43 1.80 -5.10
C SER A 51 11.48 0.84 -5.81
N LEU A 52 11.04 -0.22 -5.13
CA LEU A 52 10.06 -1.15 -5.68
C LEU A 52 8.77 -0.42 -6.06
N SER A 53 8.20 0.37 -5.15
CA SER A 53 6.95 1.11 -5.39
C SER A 53 7.04 2.04 -6.60
N ARG A 54 8.17 2.76 -6.77
CA ARG A 54 8.42 3.62 -7.94
C ARG A 54 8.48 2.81 -9.23
N ASP A 55 9.22 1.71 -9.24
CA ASP A 55 9.39 0.87 -10.43
C ASP A 55 8.07 0.20 -10.80
N GLY A 56 7.35 -0.33 -9.82
CA GLY A 56 6.01 -0.88 -9.99
C GLY A 56 5.02 0.13 -10.54
N LEU A 57 5.02 1.37 -10.02
CA LEU A 57 4.09 2.41 -10.47
C LEU A 57 4.38 2.80 -11.91
N LYS A 58 5.66 2.92 -12.29
CA LYS A 58 6.06 3.16 -13.69
C LYS A 58 5.54 2.08 -14.63
N LEU A 59 5.58 0.80 -14.22
CA LEU A 59 5.08 -0.31 -15.03
C LEU A 59 3.55 -0.29 -15.17
N VAL A 60 2.83 0.05 -14.09
CA VAL A 60 1.38 0.27 -14.15
C VAL A 60 1.04 1.44 -15.08
N GLN A 61 1.74 2.56 -14.94
CA GLN A 61 1.51 3.76 -15.76
C GLN A 61 1.85 3.54 -17.23
N LYS A 62 2.92 2.77 -17.53
CA LYS A 62 3.26 2.34 -18.89
C LYS A 62 2.10 1.56 -19.52
N ASN A 63 1.39 0.77 -18.72
CA ASN A 63 0.24 -0.03 -19.13
C ASN A 63 -1.08 0.55 -18.60
N ARG A 64 -1.19 1.89 -18.49
CA ARG A 64 -2.30 2.56 -17.79
C ARG A 64 -3.69 2.13 -18.30
N GLU A 65 -3.91 2.16 -19.61
CA GLU A 65 -5.22 1.80 -20.20
C GLU A 65 -5.64 0.37 -19.84
N TYR A 66 -4.67 -0.55 -19.78
CA TYR A 66 -4.90 -1.92 -19.37
C TYR A 66 -5.36 -1.98 -17.92
N PHE A 67 -4.59 -1.42 -16.99
CA PHE A 67 -4.88 -1.46 -15.55
C PHE A 67 -6.07 -0.59 -15.10
N LEU A 68 -6.57 0.30 -15.96
CA LEU A 68 -7.85 0.97 -15.71
C LEU A 68 -9.07 0.07 -15.97
N THR A 69 -8.90 -1.02 -16.71
CA THR A 69 -9.99 -1.88 -17.15
C THR A 69 -9.82 -3.35 -16.75
N HIS A 70 -8.65 -3.71 -16.22
CA HIS A 70 -8.25 -5.06 -15.82
C HIS A 70 -7.78 -5.08 -14.36
N HIS A 71 -7.56 -6.28 -13.82
CA HIS A 71 -7.25 -6.44 -12.41
C HIS A 71 -5.78 -6.15 -12.15
N LEU A 72 -5.48 -5.45 -11.05
CA LEU A 72 -4.09 -5.22 -10.64
C LEU A 72 -3.34 -6.55 -10.39
N TYR A 73 -4.05 -7.63 -10.07
CA TYR A 73 -3.50 -9.00 -9.95
C TYR A 73 -2.82 -9.53 -11.21
N ASP A 74 -3.11 -8.95 -12.38
CA ASP A 74 -2.45 -9.28 -13.65
C ASP A 74 -0.97 -8.85 -13.67
N ASP A 75 -0.53 -8.11 -12.66
CA ASP A 75 0.89 -7.87 -12.33
C ASP A 75 1.60 -9.09 -11.72
N GLY A 76 0.88 -10.20 -11.53
CA GLY A 76 1.37 -11.41 -10.90
C GLY A 76 1.46 -11.33 -9.38
N MET A 77 0.44 -10.74 -8.74
CA MET A 77 0.33 -10.50 -7.29
C MET A 77 1.38 -9.53 -6.72
N TYR A 78 2.02 -8.74 -7.56
CA TYR A 78 3.12 -7.85 -7.15
C TYR A 78 2.65 -6.79 -6.16
N TRP A 79 1.69 -5.95 -6.55
CA TRP A 79 1.20 -4.86 -5.70
C TRP A 79 0.51 -5.36 -4.44
N TYR A 80 -0.19 -6.49 -4.54
CA TYR A 80 -0.79 -7.14 -3.37
C TYR A 80 0.24 -7.41 -2.28
N ARG A 81 1.34 -8.07 -2.66
CA ARG A 81 2.42 -8.43 -1.74
C ARG A 81 3.22 -7.22 -1.29
N LEU A 82 3.41 -6.23 -2.17
CA LEU A 82 4.09 -5.00 -1.80
C LEU A 82 3.30 -4.20 -0.77
N PHE A 83 1.98 -4.08 -0.92
CA PHE A 83 1.12 -3.44 0.09
C PHE A 83 1.15 -4.18 1.43
N GLU A 84 1.13 -5.52 1.40
CA GLU A 84 1.26 -6.34 2.61
C GLU A 84 2.59 -6.04 3.33
N LEU A 85 3.70 -6.01 2.59
CA LEU A 85 5.03 -5.72 3.16
C LEU A 85 5.13 -4.28 3.67
N ILE A 86 4.56 -3.29 2.97
CA ILE A 86 4.50 -1.89 3.45
C ILE A 86 3.72 -1.82 4.76
N SER A 87 2.54 -2.44 4.83
CA SER A 87 1.71 -2.50 6.04
C SER A 87 2.49 -3.14 7.20
N ALA A 88 3.07 -4.32 6.97
CA ALA A 88 3.86 -5.03 7.99
C ALA A 88 5.08 -4.23 8.47
N SER A 89 5.75 -3.51 7.56
CA SER A 89 6.90 -2.66 7.86
C SER A 89 6.49 -1.47 8.74
N ALA A 90 5.42 -0.78 8.38
CA ALA A 90 4.89 0.33 9.16
C ALA A 90 4.39 -0.11 10.54
N ALA A 91 3.68 -1.24 10.63
CA ALA A 91 3.29 -1.84 11.90
C ALA A 91 4.52 -2.18 12.78
N GLY A 92 5.59 -2.70 12.15
CA GLY A 92 6.87 -2.90 12.79
C GLY A 92 7.46 -1.59 13.34
N VAL A 93 7.45 -0.50 12.56
CA VAL A 93 7.97 0.82 12.99
C VAL A 93 7.26 1.27 14.26
N LYS A 94 5.92 1.19 14.30
CA LYS A 94 5.15 1.59 15.48
C LYS A 94 5.51 0.72 16.69
N ARG A 95 5.58 -0.60 16.51
CA ARG A 95 5.88 -1.56 17.59
C ARG A 95 7.28 -1.37 18.18
N THR A 96 8.24 -0.99 17.35
CA THR A 96 9.66 -0.88 17.72
C THR A 96 10.10 0.56 17.99
N CYS A 97 9.19 1.53 17.86
CA CYS A 97 9.48 2.97 17.96
C CYS A 97 10.63 3.43 17.05
N ALA A 98 10.72 2.85 15.85
CA ALA A 98 11.83 3.06 14.91
C ALA A 98 11.65 4.28 13.99
N GLN A 99 10.68 5.18 14.26
CA GLN A 99 10.32 6.28 13.35
C GLN A 99 11.53 7.15 12.97
N LYS A 100 12.42 7.42 13.93
CA LYS A 100 13.61 8.27 13.72
C LYS A 100 14.68 7.64 12.82
N ALA A 101 14.64 6.33 12.60
CA ALA A 101 15.58 5.62 11.74
C ALA A 101 15.18 5.64 10.26
N ILE A 102 13.98 6.12 9.96
CA ILE A 102 13.43 6.17 8.60
C ILE A 102 13.48 7.60 8.08
N GLN A 103 13.97 7.77 6.85
CA GLN A 103 14.04 9.08 6.22
C GLN A 103 12.63 9.63 5.94
N PRO A 104 12.29 10.85 6.38
CA PRO A 104 10.97 11.44 6.18
C PRO A 104 10.53 11.51 4.72
N ASP A 105 11.47 11.83 3.83
CA ASP A 105 11.22 11.92 2.38
C ASP A 105 10.79 10.56 1.80
N SER A 106 11.43 9.47 2.25
CA SER A 106 11.05 8.12 1.81
C SER A 106 9.63 7.75 2.23
N VAL A 107 9.20 8.16 3.43
CA VAL A 107 7.83 7.94 3.92
C VAL A 107 6.83 8.79 3.14
N SER A 108 7.11 10.08 2.96
CA SER A 108 6.26 11.00 2.22
C SER A 108 6.00 10.52 0.80
N GLU A 109 7.05 10.06 0.11
CA GLU A 109 6.90 9.58 -1.25
C GLU A 109 6.21 8.21 -1.35
N LEU A 110 6.48 7.29 -0.41
CA LEU A 110 5.71 6.05 -0.31
C LEU A 110 4.22 6.32 -0.13
N ILE A 111 3.84 7.27 0.73
CA ILE A 111 2.44 7.68 0.92
C ILE A 111 1.85 8.17 -0.39
N ARG A 112 2.55 9.02 -1.14
CA ARG A 112 2.08 9.52 -2.45
C ARG A 112 1.87 8.38 -3.44
N ILE A 113 2.80 7.42 -3.52
CA ILE A 113 2.67 6.28 -4.43
C ILE A 113 1.50 5.37 -4.04
N VAL A 114 1.29 5.11 -2.75
CA VAL A 114 0.15 4.31 -2.29
C VAL A 114 -1.18 5.00 -2.64
N VAL A 115 -1.26 6.32 -2.48
CA VAL A 115 -2.40 7.13 -2.93
C VAL A 115 -2.58 7.04 -4.45
N ASP A 116 -1.52 7.19 -5.25
CA ASP A 116 -1.58 7.07 -6.71
C ASP A 116 -2.09 5.70 -7.15
N MET A 117 -1.66 4.65 -6.46
CA MET A 117 -2.10 3.28 -6.75
C MET A 117 -3.57 3.02 -6.45
N SER A 118 -4.24 3.87 -5.66
CA SER A 118 -5.67 3.71 -5.39
C SER A 118 -6.54 3.93 -6.65
N GLU A 119 -6.04 4.69 -7.64
CA GLU A 119 -6.68 4.83 -8.97
C GLU A 119 -6.86 3.45 -9.62
N TYR A 120 -5.82 2.62 -9.57
CA TYR A 120 -5.79 1.30 -10.21
C TYR A 120 -6.37 0.19 -9.33
N ALA A 121 -6.22 0.30 -8.00
CA ALA A 121 -6.73 -0.69 -7.07
C ALA A 121 -8.27 -0.75 -7.05
N GLY A 122 -8.96 0.33 -7.45
CA GLY A 122 -10.41 0.39 -7.53
C GLY A 122 -11.00 0.51 -8.95
N ALA A 123 -10.20 0.60 -10.01
CA ALA A 123 -10.67 0.99 -11.34
C ALA A 123 -11.80 0.10 -11.92
N VAL A 124 -11.80 -1.20 -11.61
CA VAL A 124 -12.83 -2.13 -12.11
C VAL A 124 -14.08 -2.18 -11.21
N PHE A 125 -14.02 -1.61 -9.99
CA PHE A 125 -15.14 -1.52 -9.03
C PHE A 125 -16.32 -0.72 -9.61
N CYS A 126 -16.05 0.30 -10.42
CA CYS A 126 -17.08 1.20 -10.95
C CYS A 126 -17.75 0.71 -12.24
N ILE A 127 -17.22 -0.31 -12.94
CA ILE A 127 -17.67 -0.64 -14.30
C ILE A 127 -18.61 -1.86 -14.35
N ARG A 128 -18.52 -2.84 -13.42
CA ARG A 128 -19.17 -4.16 -13.62
C ARG A 128 -19.97 -4.77 -12.47
N GLY A 129 -20.07 -4.16 -11.29
CA GLY A 129 -20.98 -4.63 -10.24
C GLY A 129 -20.72 -6.04 -9.68
N GLU A 130 -19.54 -6.62 -9.92
CA GLU A 130 -19.09 -7.89 -9.33
C GLU A 130 -18.15 -7.63 -8.15
N TYR A 131 -18.55 -8.03 -6.94
CA TYR A 131 -18.02 -7.41 -5.71
C TYR A 131 -16.86 -8.15 -5.01
N SER A 132 -16.52 -9.41 -5.33
CA SER A 132 -15.78 -10.22 -4.34
C SER A 132 -14.25 -10.07 -4.34
N VAL A 133 -13.58 -10.07 -5.49
CA VAL A 133 -12.10 -10.17 -5.56
C VAL A 133 -11.43 -8.78 -5.55
N MET A 134 -12.10 -7.78 -6.11
CA MET A 134 -11.58 -6.40 -6.22
C MET A 134 -11.55 -5.65 -4.89
N ILE A 135 -12.37 -6.08 -3.93
CA ILE A 135 -12.38 -5.53 -2.58
C ILE A 135 -11.04 -5.82 -1.88
N ASP A 136 -10.35 -6.92 -2.17
CA ASP A 136 -9.16 -7.32 -1.42
C ASP A 136 -7.96 -6.43 -1.75
N ILE A 137 -7.61 -6.23 -3.03
CA ILE A 137 -6.49 -5.35 -3.38
C ILE A 137 -6.70 -3.90 -2.95
N HIS A 138 -7.94 -3.39 -3.06
CA HIS A 138 -8.30 -2.06 -2.58
C HIS A 138 -8.12 -1.96 -1.05
N LYS A 139 -8.62 -2.97 -0.30
CA LYS A 139 -8.40 -3.06 1.15
C LYS A 139 -6.93 -3.14 1.51
N ARG A 140 -6.10 -3.88 0.77
CA ARG A 140 -4.65 -3.96 1.01
C ARG A 140 -3.96 -2.62 0.78
N ASN A 141 -4.29 -1.91 -0.29
CA ASN A 141 -3.79 -0.55 -0.51
C ASN A 141 -4.20 0.36 0.68
N GLN A 142 -5.46 0.30 1.08
CA GLN A 142 -5.99 1.07 2.21
C GLN A 142 -5.30 0.73 3.54
N GLU A 143 -5.04 -0.55 3.78
CA GLU A 143 -4.31 -1.05 4.95
C GLU A 143 -2.88 -0.53 4.96
N ALA A 144 -2.18 -0.57 3.82
CA ALA A 144 -0.84 -0.01 3.68
C ALA A 144 -0.82 1.49 4.00
N LEU A 145 -1.74 2.28 3.43
CA LEU A 145 -1.81 3.73 3.68
C LEU A 145 -2.14 4.04 5.14
N SER A 146 -3.20 3.43 5.68
CA SER A 146 -3.64 3.68 7.05
C SER A 146 -2.58 3.26 8.08
N THR A 147 -1.85 2.18 7.83
CA THR A 147 -0.78 1.72 8.73
C THR A 147 0.46 2.61 8.64
N LEU A 148 0.83 3.11 7.45
CA LEU A 148 1.87 4.14 7.32
C LEU A 148 1.52 5.39 8.12
N LEU A 149 0.32 5.93 7.93
CA LEU A 149 -0.14 7.13 8.64
C LEU A 149 -0.21 6.90 10.16
N TYR A 150 -0.64 5.72 10.59
CA TYR A 150 -0.66 5.32 12.00
C TYR A 150 0.75 5.20 12.61
N ALA A 151 1.70 4.65 11.85
CA ALA A 151 3.04 4.38 12.35
C ALA A 151 3.85 5.67 12.61
N PHE A 152 3.71 6.64 11.72
CA PHE A 152 4.48 7.88 11.76
C PHE A 152 3.74 9.04 12.42
N GLU A 153 2.40 9.04 12.41
CA GLU A 153 1.55 9.93 13.22
C GLU A 153 1.85 11.44 13.06
N ASP A 154 2.33 11.86 11.89
CA ASP A 154 2.68 13.25 11.63
C ASP A 154 1.63 13.93 10.74
N GLU A 155 1.15 15.11 11.15
CA GLU A 155 0.21 15.95 10.40
C GLU A 155 0.72 16.30 9.00
N GLN A 156 2.04 16.36 8.78
CA GLN A 156 2.59 16.54 7.44
C GLN A 156 2.26 15.38 6.50
N TYR A 157 2.24 14.13 7.00
CA TYR A 157 1.93 12.95 6.20
C TYR A 157 0.43 12.85 5.90
N PHE A 158 -0.42 13.22 6.88
CA PHE A 158 -1.85 13.36 6.68
C PHE A 158 -2.18 14.41 5.60
N ALA A 159 -1.48 15.56 5.64
CA ALA A 159 -1.62 16.63 4.65
C ALA A 159 -1.13 16.18 3.27
N ALA A 160 0.04 15.53 3.19
CA ALA A 160 0.60 15.03 1.93
C ALA A 160 -0.35 14.06 1.21
N ALA A 161 -0.97 13.13 1.94
CA ALA A 161 -1.94 12.21 1.38
C ALA A 161 -3.17 12.94 0.79
N LYS A 162 -3.74 13.92 1.52
CA LYS A 162 -4.90 14.70 1.07
C LYS A 162 -4.60 15.58 -0.14
N THR A 163 -3.45 16.25 -0.12
CA THR A 163 -2.98 17.06 -1.24
C THR A 163 -2.85 16.18 -2.47
N ARG A 164 -2.21 15.01 -2.34
CA ARG A 164 -2.04 14.10 -3.46
C ARG A 164 -3.37 13.58 -4.00
N GLU A 165 -4.29 13.17 -3.13
CA GLU A 165 -5.65 12.74 -3.53
C GLU A 165 -6.36 13.80 -4.38
N SER A 166 -6.21 15.06 -4.00
CA SER A 166 -6.79 16.21 -4.71
C SER A 166 -6.12 16.43 -6.08
N GLU A 167 -4.79 16.32 -6.15
CA GLU A 167 -4.02 16.47 -7.40
C GLU A 167 -4.39 15.44 -8.47
N ILE A 168 -4.61 14.19 -8.07
CA ILE A 168 -4.92 13.10 -9.01
C ILE A 168 -6.43 12.91 -9.23
N GLY A 169 -7.27 13.72 -8.60
CA GLY A 169 -8.71 13.75 -8.87
C GLY A 169 -9.48 12.51 -8.38
N LEU A 170 -8.95 11.73 -7.45
CA LEU A 170 -9.61 10.53 -6.88
C LEU A 170 -10.99 10.84 -6.29
N ASN A 171 -11.18 12.07 -5.80
CA ASN A 171 -12.44 12.56 -5.26
C ASN A 171 -13.59 12.57 -6.28
N ALA A 172 -13.30 12.47 -7.58
CA ALA A 172 -14.32 12.30 -8.62
C ALA A 172 -14.67 10.83 -8.86
N ILE A 173 -13.75 9.90 -8.54
CA ILE A 173 -13.86 8.47 -8.83
C ILE A 173 -14.66 7.74 -7.75
N PHE A 174 -14.46 8.06 -6.47
CA PHE A 174 -15.02 7.30 -5.33
C PHE A 174 -16.26 7.91 -4.65
N ARG A 175 -17.09 8.69 -5.38
CA ARG A 175 -18.21 9.47 -4.82
C ARG A 175 -19.47 8.68 -4.40
N ALA A 176 -19.33 7.44 -3.94
CA ALA A 176 -20.47 6.66 -3.45
C ALA A 176 -20.85 6.93 -1.98
N ASP A 177 -19.88 7.20 -1.08
CA ASP A 177 -20.10 7.08 0.38
C ASP A 177 -19.65 8.25 1.28
N LYS A 178 -19.72 9.51 0.81
CA LYS A 178 -19.40 10.73 1.61
C LYS A 178 -18.02 10.72 2.31
N CYS A 179 -17.12 9.84 1.91
CA CYS A 179 -15.78 9.69 2.48
C CYS A 179 -14.83 9.27 1.37
N THR A 180 -13.74 10.00 1.18
CA THR A 180 -12.72 9.67 0.19
C THR A 180 -11.83 8.51 0.67
N PHE A 181 -11.03 7.93 -0.23
CA PHE A 181 -10.11 6.84 0.09
C PHE A 181 -9.10 7.27 1.17
N VAL A 182 -8.51 8.45 1.00
CA VAL A 182 -7.58 9.00 1.98
C VAL A 182 -8.31 9.35 3.26
N GLU A 183 -9.48 9.98 3.21
CA GLU A 183 -10.25 10.30 4.42
C GLU A 183 -10.56 9.06 5.27
N LEU A 184 -10.94 7.95 4.63
CA LEU A 184 -11.22 6.71 5.34
C LEU A 184 -9.93 6.13 5.96
N SER A 185 -8.81 6.16 5.23
CA SER A 185 -7.50 5.73 5.72
C SER A 185 -7.04 6.55 6.94
N ILE A 186 -7.23 7.88 6.89
CA ILE A 186 -6.95 8.78 8.02
C ILE A 186 -7.84 8.46 9.21
N ARG A 187 -9.14 8.23 9.01
CA ARG A 187 -10.07 7.85 10.10
C ARG A 187 -9.63 6.54 10.77
N ILE A 188 -9.21 5.54 10.00
CA ILE A 188 -8.69 4.28 10.52
C ILE A 188 -7.43 4.52 11.35
N ALA A 189 -6.46 5.27 10.81
CA ALA A 189 -5.22 5.60 11.51
C ALA A 189 -5.47 6.32 12.84
N LYS A 190 -6.30 7.39 12.83
CA LYS A 190 -6.64 8.17 14.04
C LYS A 190 -7.40 7.35 15.08
N ARG A 191 -8.27 6.42 14.66
CA ARG A 191 -8.91 5.46 15.59
C ARG A 191 -7.89 4.49 16.20
N GLY A 192 -6.93 4.03 15.42
CA GLY A 192 -5.81 3.22 15.90
C GLY A 192 -5.02 3.93 16.99
N ILE A 193 -4.65 5.19 16.75
CA ILE A 193 -3.94 6.07 17.71
C ILE A 193 -4.72 6.17 19.02
N ALA A 194 -5.98 6.60 18.94
CA ALA A 194 -6.79 6.81 20.13
C ALA A 194 -6.98 5.53 20.96
N ASN A 195 -7.04 4.36 20.33
CA ASN A 195 -7.15 3.08 21.03
C ASN A 195 -5.82 2.68 21.70
N TYR A 196 -4.69 2.96 21.07
CA TYR A 196 -3.37 2.70 21.64
C TYR A 196 -3.15 3.56 22.90
N GLU A 197 -3.40 4.87 22.82
CA GLU A 197 -3.25 5.79 23.95
C GLU A 197 -4.15 5.45 25.15
N ARG A 198 -5.34 4.88 24.92
CA ARG A 198 -6.21 4.41 26.00
C ARG A 198 -5.64 3.19 26.71
N LYS A 199 -4.99 2.29 26.00
CA LYS A 199 -4.39 1.08 26.58
C LYS A 199 -3.17 1.38 27.43
N GLU A 200 -2.38 2.42 27.11
CA GLU A 200 -1.23 2.80 27.93
C GLU A 200 -1.60 3.50 29.25
N LYS A 201 -2.85 3.95 29.40
CA LYS A 201 -3.34 4.64 30.61
C LYS A 201 -3.99 3.71 31.65
N HIS A 202 -4.08 2.40 31.37
CA HIS A 202 -4.69 1.38 32.21
C HIS A 202 -3.72 0.24 32.48
#